data_AF-A0A7Z9LXW4-F1
#
_entry.id   AF-A0A7Z9LXW4-F1
#
_cell.length_a   1.000
_cell.length_b   1.000
_cell.length_c   1.000
_cell.angle_alpha   90.00
_cell.angle_beta   90.00
_cell.angle_gamma   90.00
#
_symmetry.space_group_name_H-M   'P 1'
#
loop_
_entity.id
_entity.type
_entity.pdbx_description
1 polymer ?
#
loop_
_entity_poly.entity_id
_entity_poly.type
_entity_poly.pdbx_seq_one_letter_code
_entity_poly.pdbx_strand_id
1 'polypeptide(L)'
;MKTIFVAIFSMGLAVSDCGANGPQSTAHPDSRHWETLFAPDLSDAVFPSGVWSFTDGVLTVTQDECIWTEKEYDNFVLDLEFKTAKGTNSGVIVYGT
;
A
#
# COMPACT_ATOMS: atom_id res chain seq x y z
N MET A 1 -3.71 62.81 25.54
CA MET A 1 -3.81 62.18 24.21
C MET A 1 -2.70 61.16 24.10
N LYS A 2 -3.03 59.86 23.98
CA LYS A 2 -2.04 58.78 23.92
C LYS A 2 -2.31 57.98 22.64
N THR A 3 -1.47 58.20 21.63
CA THR A 3 -1.62 57.58 20.31
C THR A 3 -1.13 56.14 20.40
N ILE A 4 -2.03 55.19 20.17
CA ILE A 4 -1.72 53.75 20.10
C ILE A 4 -1.43 53.40 18.64
N PHE A 5 -0.23 52.88 18.37
CA PHE A 5 0.11 52.27 17.08
C PHE A 5 -0.33 50.81 17.12
N VAL A 6 -1.25 50.42 16.23
CA VAL A 6 -1.61 49.02 16.00
C VAL A 6 -0.73 48.51 14.86
N ALA A 7 0.21 47.63 15.17
CA ALA A 7 0.96 46.89 14.17
C ALA A 7 0.18 45.62 13.82
N ILE A 8 -0.37 45.57 12.60
CA ILE A 8 -0.99 44.36 12.05
C ILE A 8 0.15 43.49 11.52
N PHE A 9 0.45 42.40 12.23
CA PHE A 9 1.42 41.39 11.78
C PHE A 9 0.67 40.36 10.92
N SER A 10 0.69 40.54 9.61
CA SER A 10 0.21 39.54 8.65
C SER A 10 1.22 38.38 8.60
N MET A 11 0.97 37.33 9.38
CA MET A 11 1.71 36.07 9.30
C MET A 11 1.34 35.41 7.97
N GLY A 12 2.26 35.47 6.99
CA GLY A 12 2.10 34.76 5.72
C GLY A 12 2.08 33.25 5.99
N LEU A 13 0.98 32.59 5.60
CA LEU A 13 0.94 31.13 5.50
C LEU A 13 1.86 30.72 4.35
N ALA A 14 3.06 30.26 4.67
CA ALA A 14 3.88 29.52 3.73
C ALA A 14 3.23 28.15 3.55
N VAL A 15 2.61 27.92 2.39
CA VAL A 15 2.25 26.58 1.95
C VAL A 15 3.56 25.91 1.56
N SER A 16 4.13 25.11 2.46
CA SER A 16 5.19 24.18 2.08
C SER A 16 4.57 23.11 1.22
N ASP A 17 4.72 23.26 -0.10
CA ASP A 17 4.52 22.19 -1.06
C ASP A 17 5.60 21.12 -0.78
N CYS A 18 5.25 20.09 -0.03
CA CYS A 18 6.06 18.89 0.13
C CYS A 18 5.81 17.90 -1.02
N GLY A 19 5.58 18.39 -2.25
CA GLY A 19 5.59 17.58 -3.47
C GLY A 19 7.02 17.24 -3.90
N ALA A 20 7.74 16.43 -3.13
CA ALA A 20 9.08 15.97 -3.51
C ALA A 20 8.99 14.86 -4.57
N ASN A 21 8.82 15.23 -5.85
CA ASN A 21 9.12 14.35 -6.97
C ASN A 21 10.64 14.31 -7.23
N GLY A 22 11.38 13.68 -6.31
CA GLY A 22 12.78 13.32 -6.52
C GLY A 22 12.91 12.14 -7.51
N PRO A 23 14.11 11.85 -8.04
CA PRO A 23 14.30 10.67 -8.88
C PRO A 23 13.92 9.41 -8.10
N GLN A 24 12.82 8.79 -8.50
CA GLN A 24 12.34 7.56 -7.92
C GLN A 24 13.41 6.48 -8.19
N SER A 25 13.95 5.90 -7.12
CA SER A 25 14.94 4.83 -7.21
C SER A 25 14.40 3.70 -8.10
N THR A 26 15.22 3.20 -9.02
CA THR A 26 14.89 2.02 -9.83
C THR A 26 15.13 0.70 -9.09
N ALA A 27 15.63 0.78 -7.84
CA ALA A 27 15.82 -0.38 -6.99
C ALA A 27 14.54 -0.69 -6.21
N HIS A 28 14.33 -1.98 -5.94
CA HIS A 28 13.30 -2.45 -5.03
C HIS A 28 13.38 -1.71 -3.69
N PRO A 29 12.25 -1.29 -3.09
CA PRO A 29 12.26 -0.60 -1.81
C PRO A 29 12.84 -1.51 -0.71
N ASP A 30 13.39 -0.91 0.34
CA ASP A 30 13.73 -1.66 1.54
C ASP A 30 12.47 -1.87 2.39
N SER A 31 11.79 -2.99 2.14
CA SER A 31 10.49 -3.33 2.74
C SER A 31 10.59 -4.23 3.98
N ARG A 32 11.79 -4.45 4.53
CA ARG A 32 12.01 -5.33 5.70
C ARG A 32 11.22 -4.96 6.96
N HIS A 33 10.75 -3.71 7.04
CA HIS A 33 9.99 -3.17 8.16
C HIS A 33 8.54 -2.83 7.80
N TRP A 34 8.09 -3.19 6.61
CA TRP A 34 6.72 -2.95 6.19
C TRP A 34 5.78 -4.01 6.78
N GLU A 35 4.51 -3.66 6.91
CA GLU A 35 3.47 -4.59 7.37
C GLU A 35 3.21 -5.65 6.28
N THR A 36 3.06 -6.90 6.69
CA THR A 36 2.67 -7.99 5.78
C THR A 36 1.22 -7.82 5.36
N LEU A 37 0.92 -7.94 4.06
CA LEU A 37 -0.44 -7.76 3.54
C LEU A 37 -1.43 -8.81 4.03
N PHE A 38 -0.97 -10.06 4.20
CA PHE A 38 -1.72 -11.18 4.73
C PHE A 38 -0.96 -11.85 5.86
N ALA A 39 -1.66 -12.23 6.91
CA ALA A 39 -1.15 -13.11 7.96
C ALA A 39 -0.74 -14.47 7.36
N PRO A 40 0.30 -15.15 7.89
CA PRO A 40 0.74 -16.45 7.39
C PRO A 40 -0.33 -17.55 7.43
N ASP A 41 -1.32 -17.42 8.31
CA ASP A 41 -2.46 -18.33 8.41
C ASP A 41 -3.70 -17.88 7.61
N LEU A 42 -3.58 -16.75 6.89
CA LEU A 42 -4.63 -16.11 6.10
C LEU A 42 -5.88 -15.73 6.93
N SER A 43 -5.72 -15.52 8.23
CA SER A 43 -6.82 -15.14 9.13
C SER A 43 -7.38 -13.73 8.90
N ASP A 44 -6.67 -12.90 8.14
CA ASP A 44 -7.03 -11.53 7.74
C ASP A 44 -7.39 -11.42 6.25
N ALA A 45 -7.73 -12.55 5.62
CA ALA A 45 -8.03 -12.66 4.20
C ALA A 45 -9.41 -13.28 3.95
N VAL A 46 -10.09 -12.80 2.90
CA VAL A 46 -11.38 -13.29 2.43
C VAL A 46 -11.20 -14.04 1.12
N PHE A 47 -11.47 -15.35 1.13
CA PHE A 47 -11.40 -16.23 -0.04
C PHE A 47 -12.19 -17.53 0.21
N PRO A 48 -12.55 -18.28 -0.85
CA PRO A 48 -13.19 -19.58 -0.68
C PRO A 48 -12.25 -20.59 0.03
N SER A 49 -12.78 -21.28 1.04
CA SER A 49 -12.01 -22.26 1.82
C SER A 49 -11.39 -23.33 0.92
N GLY A 50 -10.10 -23.61 1.14
CA GLY A 50 -9.36 -24.65 0.43
C GLY A 50 -8.82 -24.26 -0.95
N VAL A 51 -8.97 -23.01 -1.38
CA VAL A 51 -8.51 -22.55 -2.70
C VAL A 51 -7.10 -21.93 -2.66
N TRP A 52 -6.82 -21.15 -1.61
CA TRP A 52 -5.52 -20.52 -1.36
C TRP A 52 -4.77 -21.21 -0.23
N SER A 53 -3.44 -21.21 -0.33
CA SER A 53 -2.54 -21.68 0.72
C SER A 53 -1.32 -20.77 0.81
N PHE A 54 -0.89 -20.49 2.04
CA PHE A 54 0.35 -19.78 2.33
C PHE A 54 1.29 -20.73 3.09
N THR A 55 2.37 -21.15 2.44
CA THR A 55 3.30 -22.14 3.03
C THR A 55 4.72 -21.77 2.66
N ASP A 56 5.61 -21.81 3.65
CA ASP A 56 7.04 -21.44 3.50
C ASP A 56 7.27 -20.09 2.81
N GLY A 57 6.41 -19.10 3.12
CA GLY A 57 6.50 -17.76 2.54
C GLY A 57 6.01 -17.66 1.09
N VAL A 58 5.34 -18.69 0.55
CA VAL A 58 4.76 -18.67 -0.80
C VAL A 58 3.24 -18.78 -0.74
N LEU A 59 2.56 -17.76 -1.27
CA LEU A 59 1.12 -17.75 -1.48
C LEU A 59 0.80 -18.35 -2.87
N THR A 60 -0.10 -19.34 -2.92
CA THR A 60 -0.50 -20.01 -4.17
C THR A 60 -1.98 -20.33 -4.19
N VAL A 61 -2.52 -20.46 -5.40
CA VAL A 61 -3.93 -20.76 -5.66
C VAL A 61 -4.08 -22.01 -6.54
N THR A 62 -5.15 -22.76 -6.34
CA THR A 62 -5.46 -23.99 -7.12
C THR A 62 -6.64 -23.82 -8.08
N GLN A 63 -7.41 -22.74 -7.95
CA GLN A 63 -8.61 -22.44 -8.75
C GLN A 63 -8.64 -20.95 -9.09
N ASP A 64 -9.43 -20.56 -10.09
CA ASP A 64 -9.54 -19.17 -10.55
C ASP A 64 -10.46 -18.34 -9.64
N GLU A 65 -10.02 -18.13 -8.40
CA GLU A 65 -10.73 -17.37 -7.39
C GLU A 65 -9.78 -16.36 -6.74
N CYS A 66 -10.22 -15.11 -6.60
CA CYS A 66 -9.42 -14.06 -5.97
C CYS A 66 -9.31 -14.28 -4.45
N ILE A 67 -8.23 -13.75 -3.88
CA ILE A 67 -8.06 -13.54 -2.44
C ILE A 67 -8.09 -12.05 -2.16
N TRP A 68 -8.85 -11.63 -1.15
CA TRP A 68 -9.05 -10.23 -0.78
C TRP A 68 -8.54 -9.99 0.63
N THR A 69 -8.02 -8.79 0.90
CA THR A 69 -7.76 -8.33 2.27
C THR A 69 -9.08 -8.05 2.98
N GLU A 70 -9.20 -8.37 4.28
CA GLU A 70 -10.34 -7.93 5.08
C GLU A 70 -10.37 -6.40 5.27
N LYS A 71 -9.18 -5.79 5.32
CA LYS A 71 -9.00 -4.34 5.47
C LYS A 71 -9.00 -3.65 4.11
N GLU A 72 -9.63 -2.48 4.05
CA GLU A 72 -9.52 -1.54 2.93
C GLU A 72 -8.26 -0.67 3.05
N TYR A 73 -7.65 -0.36 1.91
CA TYR A 73 -6.42 0.44 1.83
C TYR A 73 -6.57 1.57 0.81
N ASP A 74 -6.06 2.75 1.16
CA ASP A 74 -5.83 3.87 0.25
C ASP A 74 -4.37 4.38 0.37
N ASN A 75 -3.91 5.15 -0.62
CA ASN A 75 -2.60 5.82 -0.60
C ASN A 75 -1.41 4.96 -0.11
N PHE A 76 -1.28 3.75 -0.63
CA PHE A 76 -0.29 2.78 -0.19
C PHE A 76 0.78 2.50 -1.24
N VAL A 77 1.88 1.89 -0.79
CA VAL A 77 2.84 1.21 -1.66
C VAL A 77 2.75 -0.28 -1.37
N LEU A 78 2.56 -1.08 -2.41
CA LEU A 78 2.56 -2.53 -2.31
C LEU A 78 3.85 -3.05 -2.93
N ASP A 79 4.58 -3.85 -2.16
CA ASP A 79 5.82 -4.49 -2.55
C ASP A 79 5.63 -6.01 -2.50
N LEU A 80 5.87 -6.69 -3.63
CA LEU A 80 5.65 -8.13 -3.75
C LEU A 80 6.54 -8.74 -4.83
N GLU A 81 6.75 -10.05 -4.70
CA GLU A 81 7.35 -10.88 -5.74
C GLU A 81 6.30 -11.87 -6.27
N PHE A 82 6.41 -12.24 -7.55
CA PHE A 82 5.57 -13.27 -8.15
C PHE A 82 6.39 -14.15 -9.11
N LYS A 83 5.93 -15.39 -9.27
CA LYS A 83 6.54 -16.36 -10.20
C LYS A 83 5.47 -16.90 -11.14
N THR A 84 5.78 -16.89 -12.44
CA THR A 84 4.86 -17.36 -13.47
C THR A 84 5.18 -18.79 -13.92
N ALA A 85 4.15 -19.55 -14.25
CA ALA A 85 4.25 -20.72 -15.11
C ALA A 85 3.97 -20.33 -16.58
N LYS A 86 4.20 -21.26 -17.52
CA LYS A 86 3.87 -21.02 -18.93
C LYS A 86 2.36 -20.78 -19.08
N GLY A 87 2.00 -19.61 -19.59
CA GLY A 87 0.60 -19.22 -19.79
C GLY A 87 -0.10 -18.69 -18.55
N THR A 88 0.62 -18.36 -17.48
CA THR A 88 0.04 -17.64 -16.34
C THR A 88 -0.61 -16.35 -16.81
N ASN A 89 -1.88 -16.18 -16.45
CA ASN A 89 -2.63 -14.94 -16.59
C ASN A 89 -3.21 -14.63 -15.21
N SER A 90 -2.66 -13.62 -14.55
CA SER A 90 -3.02 -13.23 -13.19
C SER A 90 -2.82 -11.71 -13.07
N GLY A 91 -3.22 -11.15 -11.93
CA GLY A 91 -3.09 -9.73 -11.68
C GLY A 91 -3.28 -9.38 -10.22
N VAL A 92 -2.90 -8.16 -9.88
CA VAL A 92 -3.19 -7.54 -8.60
C VAL A 92 -4.35 -6.59 -8.82
N ILE A 93 -5.40 -6.73 -8.02
CA ILE A 93 -6.55 -5.83 -8.04
C ILE A 93 -6.37 -4.84 -6.90
N VAL A 94 -6.40 -3.54 -7.23
CA VAL A 94 -6.41 -2.44 -6.26
C VAL A 94 -7.70 -1.66 -6.43
N TYR A 95 -8.23 -1.12 -5.34
CA TYR A 95 -9.55 -0.46 -5.32
C TYR A 95 -10.68 -1.36 -5.84
N GLY A 96 -10.62 -2.66 -5.48
CA GLY A 96 -11.70 -3.62 -5.72
C GLY A 96 -12.92 -3.31 -4.85
N THR A 97 -14.10 -3.63 -5.36
CA THR A 97 -15.42 -3.36 -4.74
C THR A 97 -16.16 -4.64 -4.45
#